data_AF-A0A8B6H5X6-F1
#
_entry.id   AF-A0A8B6H5X6-F1
#
_cell.length_a   1.000
_cell.length_b   1.000
_cell.length_c   1.000
_cell.angle_alpha   90.00
_cell.angle_beta   90.00
_cell.angle_gamma   90.00
#
_symmetry.space_group_name_H-M   'P 1'
#
loop_
_entity.id
_entity.type
_entity.pdbx_description
1 polymer ?
#
loop_
_entity_poly.entity_id
_entity_poly.type
_entity_poly.pdbx_seq_one_letter_code
_entity_poly.pdbx_strand_id
1 'polypeptide(L)'
;MNLETCLKEEKCVICQNSISHEDTVVVLGEKGSQSVNKASKSRQDNVVTSAGQKLHQNCRKSYTNPKYIALANKDIKHETTNVPTLRSKVEFDFKKHCLFCGQLADAVIGRKEEKQREDEWALEVRGRLAFVQDLHAADALYHQTCSVNFRTLKQTPLAFSPPAKKAKTQAGRKSSLSESFLFAAKYLQQNEDEQITVADLVKKMSEHCGIDDAYGVQHMKNKLQEHFGDKVIISEINGKPNVVTFRNTVRSILQEFYEQTNTNPSIDEEKKSIIQAAAKILKSEILSSETSNKALYPSPDELSAQNNMKYVPESLQTLLQTIFSGKDTRLKIMSIGQSIVQAAAPRMFMLPLQLALGVQLHHNFSSRFLIDTLNSLGFCSSYTEIQKFECCAAAEKGNDIPNFVAESFLQYVADNVDHNSGTLDGNNTFHGMGIMAAVTPGSFGTKPIPRIDVTSEQIALLAKINISYYKPSESNQMASCVYSNLRKMNYKDVDCSYMVNLLWKGVMAFAFSYARLVWIYANGSGRNISW
;
A
#
# COMPACT_ATOMS: atom_id res chain seq x y z
N MET A 1 38.19 -61.98 -74.92
CA MET A 1 38.40 -60.52 -74.99
C MET A 1 37.27 -59.93 -75.82
N ASN A 2 36.45 -58.97 -75.42
CA ASN A 2 36.25 -58.19 -74.18
C ASN A 2 34.75 -57.82 -74.28
N LEU A 3 33.87 -58.14 -73.33
CA LEU A 3 33.68 -57.50 -72.02
C LEU A 3 33.73 -55.96 -72.12
N GLU A 4 32.55 -55.35 -72.09
CA GLU A 4 32.22 -54.21 -71.22
C GLU A 4 30.70 -53.91 -71.39
N THR A 5 29.83 -54.78 -70.87
CA THR A 5 29.13 -54.66 -69.57
C THR A 5 28.42 -53.32 -69.36
N CYS A 6 27.10 -53.31 -69.63
CA CYS A 6 26.13 -52.37 -69.06
C CYS A 6 26.38 -52.22 -67.54
N LEU A 7 26.90 -51.06 -67.13
CA LEU A 7 26.91 -50.65 -65.73
C LEU A 7 25.45 -50.45 -65.30
N LYS A 8 24.90 -51.42 -64.55
CA LYS A 8 23.68 -51.21 -63.77
C LYS A 8 24.02 -50.18 -62.69
N GLU A 9 23.42 -49.00 -62.75
CA GLU A 9 23.51 -48.02 -61.66
C GLU A 9 23.06 -48.69 -60.35
N GLU A 10 23.99 -48.83 -59.40
CA GLU A 10 23.68 -49.35 -58.08
C GLU A 10 22.91 -48.29 -57.30
N LYS A 11 21.72 -48.62 -56.78
CA LYS A 11 20.89 -47.70 -56.00
C LYS A 11 20.88 -48.10 -54.53
N CYS A 12 20.82 -47.12 -53.66
CA CYS A 12 20.69 -47.34 -52.21
C CYS A 12 19.29 -47.85 -51.87
N VAL A 13 19.20 -48.99 -51.19
CA VAL A 13 17.91 -49.64 -50.88
C VAL A 13 17.01 -48.82 -49.94
N ILE A 14 17.57 -47.86 -49.19
CA ILE A 14 16.82 -47.00 -48.25
C ILE A 14 16.31 -45.72 -48.94
N CYS A 15 17.17 -44.98 -49.64
CA CYS A 15 16.80 -43.68 -50.23
C CYS A 15 16.52 -43.72 -51.74
N GLN A 16 16.73 -44.88 -52.39
CA GLN A 16 16.51 -45.11 -53.84
C GLN A 16 17.33 -44.23 -54.79
N ASN A 17 18.24 -43.39 -54.28
CA ASN A 17 19.17 -42.60 -55.07
C ASN A 17 20.33 -43.48 -55.59
N SER A 18 20.83 -43.14 -56.78
CA SER A 18 22.02 -43.75 -57.37
C SER A 18 23.23 -43.53 -56.47
N ILE A 19 24.06 -44.56 -56.33
CA ILE A 19 25.28 -44.54 -55.53
C ILE A 19 26.40 -44.01 -56.43
N SER A 20 26.91 -42.83 -56.11
CA SER A 20 28.01 -42.19 -56.84
C SER A 20 29.37 -42.72 -56.35
N HIS A 21 30.43 -42.55 -57.15
CA HIS A 21 31.79 -42.95 -56.78
C HIS A 21 32.36 -42.20 -55.56
N GLU A 22 31.77 -41.05 -55.20
CA GLU A 22 32.18 -40.24 -54.04
C GLU A 22 31.42 -40.60 -52.75
N ASP A 23 30.41 -41.46 -52.83
CA ASP A 23 29.58 -41.83 -51.69
C ASP A 23 30.27 -42.84 -50.75
N THR A 24 30.09 -42.66 -49.44
CA THR A 24 30.47 -43.68 -48.44
C THR A 24 29.42 -44.79 -48.38
N VAL A 25 29.74 -45.95 -48.94
CA VAL A 25 28.80 -47.07 -49.14
C VAL A 25 29.14 -48.24 -48.22
N VAL A 26 28.10 -48.92 -47.73
CA VAL A 26 28.22 -50.17 -46.96
C VAL A 26 27.51 -51.29 -47.70
N VAL A 27 28.20 -52.41 -47.88
CA VAL A 27 27.59 -53.68 -48.34
C VAL A 27 26.98 -54.38 -47.13
N LEU A 28 25.69 -54.71 -47.22
CA LEU A 28 24.99 -55.41 -46.15
C LEU A 28 25.42 -56.87 -46.06
N GLY A 29 26.06 -57.26 -44.96
CA GLY A 29 26.14 -58.67 -44.56
C GLY A 29 24.81 -59.17 -43.97
N GLU A 30 24.69 -60.47 -43.68
CA GLU A 30 23.48 -61.08 -43.12
C GLU A 30 22.96 -60.35 -41.88
N LYS A 31 23.83 -60.13 -40.88
CA LYS A 31 23.48 -59.38 -39.66
C LYS A 31 23.09 -57.93 -39.95
N GLY A 32 23.69 -57.32 -40.97
CA GLY A 32 23.37 -55.96 -41.40
C GLY A 32 21.95 -55.86 -41.96
N SER A 33 21.58 -56.79 -42.84
CA SER A 33 20.22 -56.87 -43.43
C SER A 33 19.14 -57.12 -42.37
N GLN A 34 19.41 -58.03 -41.42
CA GLN A 34 18.49 -58.29 -40.30
C GLN A 34 18.27 -57.04 -39.44
N SER A 35 19.31 -56.25 -39.18
CA SER A 35 19.19 -55.00 -38.41
C SER A 35 18.34 -53.94 -39.13
N VAL A 36 18.44 -53.85 -40.45
CA VAL A 36 17.65 -52.90 -41.25
C VAL A 36 16.19 -53.35 -41.33
N ASN A 37 15.94 -54.64 -41.57
CA ASN A 37 14.58 -55.20 -41.59
C ASN A 37 13.89 -55.11 -40.21
N LYS A 38 14.66 -55.21 -39.11
CA LYS A 38 14.12 -54.97 -37.76
C LYS A 38 13.75 -53.51 -37.56
N ALA A 39 14.57 -52.57 -38.04
CA ALA A 39 14.25 -51.14 -37.99
C ALA A 39 13.02 -50.79 -38.84
N SER A 40 12.86 -51.39 -40.03
CA SER A 40 11.68 -51.27 -40.88
C SER A 40 10.40 -51.72 -40.17
N LYS A 41 10.41 -52.92 -39.56
CA LYS A 41 9.28 -53.40 -38.73
C LYS A 41 8.95 -52.46 -37.58
N SER A 42 9.96 -51.86 -36.93
CA SER A 42 9.75 -50.89 -35.85
C SER A 42 9.23 -49.53 -36.34
N ARG A 43 9.47 -49.17 -37.60
CA ARG A 43 8.97 -47.96 -38.27
C ARG A 43 7.60 -48.16 -38.95
N GLN A 44 7.12 -49.41 -39.05
CA GLN A 44 5.91 -49.78 -39.79
C GLN A 44 5.95 -49.39 -41.28
N ASP A 45 7.14 -49.47 -41.91
CA ASP A 45 7.30 -49.25 -43.34
C ASP A 45 7.57 -50.58 -44.09
N ASN A 46 7.74 -50.51 -45.41
CA ASN A 46 7.84 -51.68 -46.29
C ASN A 46 9.27 -51.95 -46.81
N VAL A 47 10.32 -51.48 -46.12
CA VAL A 47 11.71 -51.67 -46.58
C VAL A 47 12.19 -53.09 -46.25
N VAL A 48 12.46 -53.88 -47.30
CA VAL A 48 13.00 -55.24 -47.18
C VAL A 48 14.40 -55.30 -47.80
N THR A 49 15.37 -55.79 -47.03
CA THR A 49 16.77 -55.92 -47.43
C THR A 49 17.29 -57.35 -47.31
N SER A 50 18.24 -57.70 -48.18
CA SER A 50 18.94 -58.99 -48.23
C SER A 50 20.46 -58.79 -48.25
N ALA A 51 21.22 -59.81 -47.83
CA ALA A 51 22.68 -59.77 -47.84
C ALA A 51 23.22 -59.52 -49.27
N GLY A 52 24.28 -58.71 -49.38
CA GLY A 52 24.90 -58.30 -50.66
C GLY A 52 24.42 -56.95 -51.20
N GLN A 53 23.34 -56.37 -50.67
CA GLN A 53 22.84 -55.07 -51.12
C GLN A 53 23.67 -53.90 -50.57
N LYS A 54 23.77 -52.82 -51.36
CA LYS A 54 24.53 -51.61 -51.03
C LYS A 54 23.62 -50.48 -50.57
N LEU A 55 24.10 -49.70 -49.60
CA LEU A 55 23.43 -48.51 -49.13
C LEU A 55 24.42 -47.47 -48.61
N HIS A 56 24.02 -46.20 -48.60
CA HIS A 56 24.83 -45.14 -48.01
C HIS A 56 25.01 -45.37 -46.50
N GLN A 57 26.22 -45.17 -46.00
CA GLN A 57 26.54 -45.34 -44.58
C GLN A 57 25.66 -44.44 -43.69
N ASN A 58 25.39 -43.22 -44.15
CA ASN A 58 24.51 -42.28 -43.45
C ASN A 58 23.05 -42.72 -43.48
N CYS A 59 22.56 -43.27 -44.60
CA CYS A 59 21.22 -43.87 -44.65
C CYS A 59 21.09 -45.01 -43.64
N ARG A 60 22.09 -45.89 -43.51
CA ARG A 60 22.09 -46.93 -42.47
C ARG A 60 21.96 -46.34 -41.07
N LYS A 61 22.87 -45.42 -40.72
CA LYS A 61 22.96 -44.81 -39.38
C LYS A 61 21.65 -44.12 -39.00
N SER A 62 21.08 -43.33 -39.90
CA SER A 62 19.82 -42.63 -39.65
C SER A 62 18.63 -43.59 -39.58
N TYR A 63 18.59 -44.59 -40.46
CA TYR A 63 17.46 -45.50 -40.55
C TYR A 63 17.37 -46.46 -39.36
N THR A 64 18.49 -46.99 -38.86
CA THR A 64 18.49 -47.94 -37.73
C THR A 64 18.58 -47.28 -36.35
N ASN A 65 18.71 -45.95 -36.26
CA ASN A 65 18.88 -45.26 -34.98
C ASN A 65 17.54 -45.14 -34.21
N PRO A 66 17.47 -45.60 -32.94
CA PRO A 66 16.25 -45.58 -32.13
C PRO A 66 15.57 -44.22 -32.02
N LYS A 67 16.33 -43.11 -31.98
CA LYS A 67 15.77 -41.76 -31.89
C LYS A 67 14.96 -41.40 -33.15
N TYR A 68 15.49 -41.74 -34.33
CA TYR A 68 14.82 -41.47 -35.61
C TYR A 68 13.66 -42.44 -35.89
N ILE A 69 13.69 -43.65 -35.31
CA ILE A 69 12.55 -44.59 -35.34
C ILE A 69 11.40 -44.03 -34.48
N ALA A 70 11.70 -43.51 -33.28
CA ALA A 70 10.69 -42.90 -32.41
C ALA A 70 10.07 -41.62 -33.00
N LEU A 71 10.84 -40.84 -33.78
CA LEU A 71 10.34 -39.69 -34.54
C LEU A 71 9.38 -40.12 -35.65
N ALA A 72 9.75 -41.10 -36.48
CA ALA A 72 8.87 -41.61 -37.54
C ALA A 72 7.54 -42.15 -36.99
N ASN A 73 7.58 -42.83 -35.83
CA ASN A 73 6.38 -43.33 -35.16
C ASN A 73 5.53 -42.23 -34.50
N LYS A 74 6.09 -41.03 -34.26
CA LYS A 74 5.32 -39.86 -33.80
C LYS A 74 4.52 -39.23 -34.95
N ASP A 75 5.06 -39.22 -36.16
CA ASP A 75 4.37 -38.71 -37.34
C ASP A 75 3.18 -39.60 -37.72
N ILE A 76 3.29 -40.94 -37.57
CA ILE A 76 2.19 -41.89 -37.77
C ILE A 76 1.06 -41.72 -36.75
N LYS A 77 1.35 -41.30 -35.51
CA LYS A 77 0.33 -41.08 -34.46
C LYS A 77 -0.44 -39.77 -34.58
N HIS A 78 -0.09 -38.91 -35.54
CA HIS A 78 -0.73 -37.60 -35.74
C HIS A 78 -1.70 -37.55 -36.93
N GLU A 79 -2.01 -38.68 -37.59
CA GLU A 79 -2.93 -38.73 -38.74
C GLU A 79 -4.43 -38.77 -38.40
N THR A 80 -4.81 -38.58 -37.14
CA THR A 80 -6.19 -38.19 -36.79
C THR A 80 -6.18 -36.95 -35.92
N THR A 81 -5.99 -35.79 -36.56
CA THR A 81 -6.74 -34.53 -36.36
C THR A 81 -5.97 -33.38 -37.02
N ASN A 82 -6.58 -32.79 -38.06
CA ASN A 82 -6.29 -31.48 -38.67
C ASN A 82 -4.82 -31.04 -38.76
N VAL A 83 -4.17 -31.37 -39.88
CA VAL A 83 -2.89 -30.74 -40.26
C VAL A 83 -3.16 -29.44 -41.06
N PRO A 84 -2.58 -28.29 -40.66
CA PRO A 84 -2.54 -27.07 -41.46
C PRO A 84 -1.54 -27.19 -42.62
N THR A 85 -1.93 -26.63 -43.76
CA THR A 85 -1.21 -26.55 -45.03
C THR A 85 0.19 -25.93 -44.90
N LEU A 86 1.20 -26.54 -45.54
CA LEU A 86 2.55 -25.97 -45.71
C LEU A 86 2.52 -24.71 -46.59
N ARG A 87 3.33 -23.73 -46.18
CA ARG A 87 3.44 -22.34 -46.67
C ARG A 87 3.73 -22.28 -48.18
N SER A 88 2.79 -21.72 -48.93
CA SER A 88 2.90 -21.51 -50.38
C SER A 88 3.86 -20.38 -50.74
N LYS A 89 4.48 -20.50 -51.93
CA LYS A 89 5.06 -19.42 -52.74
C LYS A 89 4.19 -18.16 -52.65
N VAL A 90 4.74 -17.04 -52.18
CA VAL A 90 4.18 -15.71 -52.43
C VAL A 90 5.35 -14.80 -52.81
N GLU A 91 5.42 -14.43 -54.09
CA GLU A 91 6.31 -13.36 -54.55
C GLU A 91 5.87 -12.04 -53.90
N PHE A 92 6.76 -11.40 -53.17
CA PHE A 92 6.52 -10.09 -52.57
C PHE A 92 6.61 -9.01 -53.65
N ASP A 93 5.50 -8.33 -53.92
CA ASP A 93 5.40 -7.21 -54.88
C ASP A 93 5.38 -5.88 -54.11
N PHE A 94 6.41 -5.05 -54.27
CA PHE A 94 6.55 -3.74 -53.61
C PHE A 94 5.42 -2.76 -53.94
N LYS A 95 4.77 -2.90 -55.10
CA LYS A 95 3.68 -2.03 -55.54
C LYS A 95 2.32 -2.44 -54.98
N LYS A 96 2.23 -3.61 -54.36
CA LYS A 96 0.98 -4.17 -53.84
C LYS A 96 1.05 -4.50 -52.37
N HIS A 97 2.22 -4.86 -51.85
CA HIS A 97 2.41 -5.35 -50.49
C HIS A 97 3.18 -4.35 -49.63
N CYS A 98 2.73 -4.23 -48.38
CA CYS A 98 3.36 -3.44 -47.35
C CYS A 98 4.77 -3.94 -47.04
N LEU A 99 5.77 -3.06 -47.17
CA LEU A 99 7.17 -3.33 -46.83
C LEU A 99 7.33 -3.98 -45.46
N PHE A 100 6.59 -3.52 -44.45
CA PHE A 100 6.73 -3.98 -43.07
C PHE A 100 5.99 -5.29 -42.78
N CYS A 101 4.71 -5.43 -43.16
CA CYS A 101 3.93 -6.61 -42.74
C CYS A 101 3.74 -7.67 -43.84
N GLY A 102 4.03 -7.36 -45.11
CA GLY A 102 3.86 -8.31 -46.22
C GLY A 102 2.42 -8.45 -46.75
N GLN A 103 1.45 -7.71 -46.19
CA GLN A 103 0.05 -7.74 -46.62
C GLN A 103 -0.25 -6.64 -47.64
N LEU A 104 -1.32 -6.78 -48.42
CA LEU A 104 -1.76 -5.78 -49.38
C LEU A 104 -1.91 -4.39 -48.73
N ALA A 105 -1.44 -3.34 -49.39
CA ALA A 105 -1.50 -1.98 -48.91
C ALA A 105 -1.94 -1.02 -50.01
N ASP A 106 -2.88 -0.11 -49.68
CA ASP A 106 -3.34 0.94 -50.57
C ASP A 106 -2.66 2.27 -50.19
N ALA A 107 -1.63 2.63 -50.96
CA ALA A 107 -0.99 3.95 -51.13
C ALA A 107 -0.61 4.80 -49.88
N VAL A 108 0.71 5.00 -49.64
CA VAL A 108 1.38 6.30 -49.30
C VAL A 108 2.91 6.15 -49.49
N ILE A 109 3.56 7.16 -50.10
CA ILE A 109 5.02 7.29 -50.29
C ILE A 109 5.59 8.30 -49.27
N GLY A 110 6.64 7.95 -48.48
CA GLY A 110 7.35 8.99 -47.70
C GLY A 110 8.37 8.59 -46.62
N ARG A 111 9.66 8.62 -47.02
CA ARG A 111 10.96 8.88 -46.31
C ARG A 111 11.40 8.13 -45.04
N LYS A 112 12.70 7.79 -45.13
CA LYS A 112 13.64 7.08 -44.23
C LYS A 112 13.76 7.67 -42.83
N GLU A 113 13.85 6.79 -41.84
CA GLU A 113 14.93 6.75 -40.84
C GLU A 113 14.79 5.44 -40.03
N GLU A 114 15.82 4.60 -40.07
CA GLU A 114 15.88 3.27 -39.45
C GLU A 114 16.51 3.40 -38.06
N LYS A 115 15.73 3.27 -36.99
CA LYS A 115 16.26 2.93 -35.68
C LYS A 115 16.41 1.41 -35.62
N GLN A 116 17.59 0.94 -35.26
CA GLN A 116 17.96 -0.47 -35.32
C GLN A 116 17.10 -1.30 -34.35
N ARG A 117 16.19 -2.08 -34.95
CA ARG A 117 15.50 -3.20 -34.33
C ARG A 117 16.23 -4.48 -34.75
N GLU A 118 16.39 -5.44 -33.84
CA GLU A 118 17.17 -6.69 -34.07
C GLU A 118 16.31 -7.96 -33.92
N ASP A 119 15.00 -7.88 -34.16
CA ASP A 119 14.11 -9.04 -34.08
C ASP A 119 13.80 -9.65 -35.46
N GLU A 120 13.07 -10.78 -35.46
CA GLU A 120 12.70 -11.52 -36.67
C GLU A 120 11.92 -10.65 -37.68
N TRP A 121 11.13 -9.70 -37.17
CA TRP A 121 10.43 -8.71 -38.00
C TRP A 121 11.43 -7.76 -38.70
N ALA A 122 12.47 -7.30 -38.02
CA ALA A 122 13.51 -6.47 -38.62
C ALA A 122 14.37 -7.22 -39.64
N LEU A 123 14.67 -8.50 -39.40
CA LEU A 123 15.41 -9.34 -40.34
C LEU A 123 14.64 -9.52 -41.66
N GLU A 124 13.34 -9.79 -41.59
CA GLU A 124 12.48 -9.92 -42.77
C GLU A 124 12.39 -8.60 -43.57
N VAL A 125 12.21 -7.47 -42.89
CA VAL A 125 12.17 -6.16 -43.55
C VAL A 125 13.52 -5.83 -44.20
N ARG A 126 14.65 -6.14 -43.56
CA ARG A 126 15.99 -6.01 -44.16
C ARG A 126 16.17 -6.92 -45.37
N GLY A 127 15.66 -8.15 -45.29
CA GLY A 127 15.65 -9.08 -46.42
C GLY A 127 14.97 -8.47 -47.65
N ARG A 128 13.83 -7.77 -47.46
CA ARG A 128 13.14 -7.06 -48.54
C ARG A 128 13.94 -5.85 -49.04
N LEU A 129 14.52 -5.07 -48.13
CA LEU A 129 15.34 -3.90 -48.49
C LEU A 129 16.61 -4.26 -49.27
N ALA A 130 17.21 -5.43 -49.02
CA ALA A 130 18.45 -5.85 -49.65
C ALA A 130 18.35 -5.97 -51.19
N PHE A 131 17.13 -6.17 -51.72
CA PHE A 131 16.88 -6.33 -53.17
C PHE A 131 16.48 -5.03 -53.86
N VAL A 132 16.39 -3.90 -53.15
CA VAL A 132 15.95 -2.61 -53.71
C VAL A 132 16.93 -1.49 -53.33
N GLN A 133 17.58 -0.89 -54.32
CA GLN A 133 18.50 0.23 -54.11
C GLN A 133 17.76 1.54 -53.76
N ASP A 134 16.59 1.77 -54.37
CA ASP A 134 15.77 2.96 -54.12
C ASP A 134 14.29 2.58 -53.98
N LEU A 135 13.77 2.77 -52.77
CA LEU A 135 12.36 2.51 -52.42
C LEU A 135 11.40 3.45 -53.16
N HIS A 136 11.84 4.66 -53.50
CA HIS A 136 11.02 5.60 -54.24
C HIS A 136 10.88 5.17 -55.70
N ALA A 137 11.98 4.71 -56.32
CA ALA A 137 11.96 4.15 -57.67
C ALA A 137 11.19 2.82 -57.76
N ALA A 138 11.12 2.06 -56.66
CA ALA A 138 10.38 0.80 -56.58
C ALA A 138 8.88 0.95 -56.29
N ASP A 139 8.36 2.18 -56.17
CA ASP A 139 6.97 2.48 -55.76
C ASP A 139 6.55 1.72 -54.48
N ALA A 140 7.47 1.59 -53.51
CA ALA A 140 7.26 0.74 -52.35
C ALA A 140 6.13 1.24 -51.44
N LEU A 141 5.14 0.39 -51.18
CA LEU A 141 4.00 0.69 -50.31
C LEU A 141 4.20 0.21 -48.88
N TYR A 142 3.56 0.89 -47.92
CA TYR A 142 3.43 0.42 -46.55
C TYR A 142 2.21 1.00 -45.83
N HIS A 143 1.70 0.27 -44.84
CA HIS A 143 0.75 0.82 -43.88
C HIS A 143 1.44 1.82 -42.95
N GLN A 144 0.86 3.00 -42.79
CA GLN A 144 1.38 4.04 -41.89
C GLN A 144 1.55 3.52 -40.45
N THR A 145 0.57 2.77 -39.96
CA THR A 145 0.62 2.11 -38.64
C THR A 145 1.77 1.11 -38.54
N CYS A 146 2.06 0.33 -39.59
CA CYS A 146 3.20 -0.58 -39.57
C CYS A 146 4.54 0.16 -39.53
N SER A 147 4.70 1.27 -40.25
CA SER A 147 5.91 2.09 -40.17
C SER A 147 6.11 2.68 -38.78
N VAL A 148 5.04 3.23 -38.18
CA VAL A 148 5.10 3.78 -36.82
C VAL A 148 5.44 2.68 -35.80
N ASN A 149 4.78 1.53 -35.86
CA ASN A 149 5.02 0.40 -34.97
C ASN A 149 6.45 -0.16 -35.11
N PHE A 150 6.95 -0.21 -36.34
CA PHE A 150 8.33 -0.64 -36.62
C PHE A 150 9.35 0.32 -35.98
N ARG A 151 9.18 1.65 -36.16
CA ARG A 151 10.09 2.68 -35.61
C ARG A 151 10.00 2.83 -34.09
N THR A 152 8.83 2.56 -33.49
CA THR A 152 8.55 2.76 -32.06
C THR A 152 8.75 1.51 -31.20
N LEU A 153 9.16 0.38 -31.79
CA LEU A 153 9.34 -0.92 -31.12
C LEU A 153 8.05 -1.48 -30.48
N LYS A 154 6.88 -1.11 -31.01
CA LYS A 154 5.56 -1.53 -30.48
C LYS A 154 4.83 -2.42 -31.47
N GLN A 155 3.96 -3.29 -30.95
CA GLN A 155 2.96 -4.07 -31.71
C GLN A 155 3.49 -4.76 -32.98
N THR A 156 4.41 -5.72 -32.80
CA THR A 156 4.88 -6.60 -33.88
C THR A 156 3.70 -7.31 -34.55
N PRO A 157 3.62 -7.38 -35.90
CA PRO A 157 2.57 -8.11 -36.59
C PRO A 157 2.52 -9.56 -36.11
N LEU A 158 1.32 -10.14 -36.04
CA LEU A 158 1.10 -11.52 -35.57
C LEU A 158 1.96 -12.56 -36.29
N ALA A 159 2.26 -12.33 -37.58
CA ALA A 159 3.12 -13.19 -38.39
C ALA A 159 4.59 -13.26 -37.89
N PHE A 160 5.05 -12.23 -37.16
CA PHE A 160 6.40 -12.12 -36.60
C PHE A 160 6.38 -12.05 -35.06
N SER A 161 5.22 -12.26 -34.45
CA SER A 161 5.11 -12.37 -33.01
C SER A 161 5.49 -13.79 -32.60
N PRO A 162 6.29 -13.99 -31.53
CA PRO A 162 6.50 -15.33 -31.00
C PRO A 162 5.12 -15.94 -30.68
N PRO A 163 4.91 -17.24 -30.95
CA PRO A 163 3.60 -17.87 -30.86
C PRO A 163 2.97 -17.56 -29.51
N ALA A 164 1.77 -16.96 -29.55
CA ALA A 164 1.02 -16.60 -28.36
C ALA A 164 0.98 -17.80 -27.42
N LYS A 165 1.38 -17.59 -26.15
CA LYS A 165 1.19 -18.60 -25.10
C LYS A 165 -0.29 -18.96 -25.12
N LYS A 166 -0.59 -20.20 -25.54
CA LYS A 166 -1.91 -20.80 -25.37
C LYS A 166 -2.36 -20.52 -23.93
N ALA A 167 -3.62 -20.13 -23.77
CA ALA A 167 -4.24 -19.99 -22.46
C ALA A 167 -3.84 -21.21 -21.61
N LYS A 168 -3.27 -20.94 -20.44
CA LYS A 168 -2.89 -22.00 -19.50
C LYS A 168 -4.14 -22.80 -19.18
N THR A 169 -4.26 -24.00 -19.71
CA THR A 169 -4.88 -25.08 -18.97
C THR A 169 -4.20 -25.11 -17.60
N GLN A 170 -5.00 -25.12 -16.53
CA GLN A 170 -4.50 -25.25 -15.16
C GLN A 170 -3.73 -26.57 -15.03
N ALA A 171 -2.44 -26.54 -15.35
CA ALA A 171 -1.50 -27.48 -14.78
C ALA A 171 -1.46 -27.17 -13.27
N GLY A 172 -1.78 -28.17 -12.44
CA GLY A 172 -1.75 -28.04 -10.98
C GLY A 172 -0.48 -27.34 -10.51
N ARG A 173 -0.64 -26.22 -9.81
CA ARG A 173 0.45 -25.50 -9.14
C ARG A 173 1.10 -26.42 -8.11
N LYS A 174 2.42 -26.28 -7.88
CA LYS A 174 3.13 -26.90 -6.74
C LYS A 174 2.35 -26.62 -5.44
N SER A 175 2.01 -27.65 -4.66
CA SER A 175 1.17 -27.48 -3.45
C SER A 175 1.83 -26.58 -2.38
N SER A 176 3.17 -26.52 -2.34
CA SER A 176 3.90 -25.72 -1.34
C SER A 176 3.67 -24.20 -1.42
N LEU A 177 3.45 -23.66 -2.62
CA LEU A 177 3.14 -22.23 -2.82
C LEU A 177 1.72 -21.88 -2.33
N SER A 178 0.79 -22.85 -2.39
CA SER A 178 -0.55 -22.70 -1.83
C SER A 178 -0.49 -22.70 -0.30
N GLU A 179 0.31 -23.57 0.30
CA GLU A 179 0.51 -23.64 1.75
C GLU A 179 1.17 -22.36 2.30
N SER A 180 2.15 -21.82 1.58
CA SER A 180 2.84 -20.58 1.95
C SER A 180 1.92 -19.36 1.88
N PHE A 181 1.00 -19.33 0.89
CA PHE A 181 -0.06 -18.33 0.85
C PHE A 181 -1.04 -18.51 2.02
N LEU A 182 -1.48 -19.73 2.31
CA LEU A 182 -2.37 -20.01 3.44
C LEU A 182 -1.73 -19.62 4.77
N PHE A 183 -0.41 -19.77 4.92
CA PHE A 183 0.33 -19.29 6.07
C PHE A 183 0.25 -17.75 6.21
N ALA A 184 0.51 -17.00 5.14
CA ALA A 184 0.39 -15.54 5.15
C ALA A 184 -1.07 -15.08 5.35
N ALA A 185 -2.05 -15.78 4.77
CA ALA A 185 -3.47 -15.51 4.94
C ALA A 185 -3.94 -15.76 6.38
N LYS A 186 -3.45 -16.84 7.01
CA LYS A 186 -3.70 -17.14 8.42
C LYS A 186 -3.07 -16.10 9.33
N TYR A 187 -1.87 -15.63 9.02
CA TYR A 187 -1.24 -14.53 9.74
C TYR A 187 -2.08 -13.25 9.67
N LEU A 188 -2.62 -12.92 8.49
CA LEU A 188 -3.55 -11.79 8.33
C LEU A 188 -4.81 -11.95 9.21
N GLN A 189 -5.41 -13.15 9.26
CA GLN A 189 -6.58 -13.43 10.09
C GLN A 189 -6.28 -13.41 11.60
N GLN A 190 -5.04 -13.72 12.01
CA GLN A 190 -4.63 -13.74 13.41
C GLN A 190 -4.21 -12.37 13.94
N ASN A 191 -3.92 -11.41 13.05
CA ASN A 191 -3.40 -10.09 13.38
C ASN A 191 -4.28 -8.99 12.74
N GLU A 192 -5.60 -9.14 12.81
CA GLU A 192 -6.56 -8.15 12.26
C GLU A 192 -6.45 -6.76 12.92
N ASP A 193 -5.86 -6.70 14.11
CA ASP A 193 -5.61 -5.51 14.93
C ASP A 193 -4.36 -4.73 14.49
N GLU A 194 -3.48 -5.33 13.69
CA GLU A 194 -2.32 -4.67 13.10
C GLU A 194 -2.63 -4.10 11.70
N GLN A 195 -2.12 -2.90 11.43
CA GLN A 195 -2.11 -2.38 10.04
C GLN A 195 -1.10 -3.16 9.22
N ILE A 196 -1.58 -4.20 8.54
CA ILE A 196 -0.78 -5.07 7.68
C ILE A 196 -0.91 -4.61 6.23
N THR A 197 0.23 -4.34 5.60
CA THR A 197 0.26 -4.06 4.16
C THR A 197 0.43 -5.34 3.35
N VAL A 198 0.10 -5.26 2.05
CA VAL A 198 0.40 -6.36 1.12
C VAL A 198 1.91 -6.67 1.10
N ALA A 199 2.77 -5.67 1.27
CA ALA A 199 4.21 -5.88 1.33
C ALA A 199 4.62 -6.67 2.58
N ASP A 200 3.98 -6.41 3.72
CA ASP A 200 4.21 -7.16 4.96
C ASP A 200 3.78 -8.63 4.80
N LEU A 201 2.68 -8.89 4.10
CA LEU A 201 2.23 -10.26 3.80
C LEU A 201 3.18 -10.99 2.84
N VAL A 202 3.73 -10.30 1.85
CA VAL A 202 4.75 -10.85 0.97
C VAL A 202 6.00 -11.21 1.77
N LYS A 203 6.44 -10.32 2.66
CA LYS A 203 7.57 -10.60 3.57
C LYS A 203 7.26 -11.81 4.45
N LYS A 204 6.06 -11.89 5.03
CA LYS A 204 5.63 -13.02 5.86
C LYS A 204 5.58 -14.34 5.08
N MET A 205 5.15 -14.29 3.82
CA MET A 205 5.20 -15.44 2.93
C MET A 205 6.65 -15.85 2.64
N SER A 206 7.54 -14.89 2.41
CA SER A 206 8.97 -15.15 2.15
C SER A 206 9.70 -15.79 3.33
N GLU A 207 9.25 -15.55 4.57
CA GLU A 207 9.77 -16.26 5.75
C GLU A 207 9.46 -17.77 5.71
N HIS A 208 8.39 -18.17 5.02
CA HIS A 208 7.95 -19.55 4.94
C HIS A 208 8.48 -20.29 3.70
N CYS A 209 8.59 -19.62 2.54
CA CYS A 209 9.03 -20.23 1.28
C CYS A 209 10.37 -19.71 0.72
N GLY A 210 10.99 -18.71 1.33
CA GLY A 210 12.13 -18.00 0.76
C GLY A 210 11.73 -16.87 -0.19
N ILE A 211 12.66 -15.95 -0.45
CA ILE A 211 12.42 -14.70 -1.21
C ILE A 211 12.07 -15.00 -2.68
N ASP A 212 12.72 -15.97 -3.31
CA ASP A 212 12.55 -16.28 -4.73
C ASP A 212 11.20 -16.92 -5.06
N ASP A 213 10.60 -17.60 -4.07
CA ASP A 213 9.29 -18.27 -4.20
C ASP A 213 8.14 -17.43 -3.63
N ALA A 214 8.42 -16.31 -2.95
CA ALA A 214 7.40 -15.42 -2.42
C ALA A 214 6.65 -14.69 -3.54
N TYR A 215 5.36 -14.43 -3.33
CA TYR A 215 4.56 -13.71 -4.31
C TYR A 215 5.00 -12.25 -4.45
N GLY A 216 4.98 -11.74 -5.67
CA GLY A 216 5.04 -10.29 -5.88
C GLY A 216 3.78 -9.60 -5.34
N VAL A 217 3.90 -8.31 -4.98
CA VAL A 217 2.82 -7.50 -4.38
C VAL A 217 1.51 -7.59 -5.18
N GLN A 218 1.57 -7.45 -6.51
CA GLN A 218 0.37 -7.53 -7.34
C GLN A 218 -0.24 -8.94 -7.35
N HIS A 219 0.58 -9.99 -7.29
CA HIS A 219 0.08 -11.36 -7.25
C HIS A 219 -0.56 -11.67 -5.89
N MET A 220 0.03 -11.18 -4.81
CA MET A 220 -0.53 -11.28 -3.46
C MET A 220 -1.89 -10.56 -3.38
N LYS A 221 -2.03 -9.35 -3.95
CA LYS A 221 -3.33 -8.65 -4.03
C LYS A 221 -4.41 -9.50 -4.69
N ASN A 222 -4.12 -10.00 -5.90
CA ASN A 222 -5.07 -10.83 -6.64
C ASN A 222 -5.42 -12.10 -5.85
N LYS A 223 -4.44 -12.72 -5.19
CA LYS A 223 -4.67 -13.92 -4.37
C LYS A 223 -5.50 -13.67 -3.12
N LEU A 224 -5.31 -12.52 -2.46
CA LEU A 224 -6.14 -12.10 -1.33
C LEU A 224 -7.58 -11.86 -1.78
N GLN A 225 -7.78 -11.21 -2.93
CA GLN A 225 -9.11 -11.02 -3.53
C GLN A 225 -9.75 -12.35 -3.95
N GLU A 226 -9.00 -13.28 -4.55
CA GLU A 226 -9.50 -14.61 -4.89
C GLU A 226 -9.90 -15.42 -3.64
N HIS A 227 -9.16 -15.30 -2.54
CA HIS A 227 -9.36 -16.11 -1.34
C HIS A 227 -10.45 -15.55 -0.41
N PHE A 228 -10.48 -14.23 -0.21
CA PHE A 228 -11.39 -13.58 0.73
C PHE A 228 -12.55 -12.85 0.06
N GLY A 229 -12.48 -12.61 -1.26
CA GLY A 229 -13.51 -11.89 -2.01
C GLY A 229 -13.77 -10.50 -1.46
N ASP A 230 -15.06 -10.15 -1.35
CA ASP A 230 -15.52 -8.86 -0.82
C ASP A 230 -15.26 -8.67 0.68
N LYS A 231 -14.79 -9.72 1.36
CA LYS A 231 -14.43 -9.65 2.79
C LYS A 231 -13.09 -8.97 3.02
N VAL A 232 -12.33 -8.61 1.98
CA VAL A 232 -11.07 -7.87 2.12
C VAL A 232 -11.10 -6.60 1.29
N ILE A 233 -10.74 -5.49 1.93
CA ILE A 233 -10.49 -4.21 1.28
C ILE A 233 -8.99 -3.94 1.30
N ILE A 234 -8.46 -3.44 0.19
CA ILE A 234 -7.08 -2.99 0.07
C ILE A 234 -7.13 -1.49 -0.23
N SER A 235 -6.72 -0.67 0.74
CA SER A 235 -6.80 0.79 0.66
C SER A 235 -5.50 1.47 1.10
N GLU A 236 -5.41 2.77 0.88
CA GLU A 236 -4.35 3.60 1.45
C GLU A 236 -4.81 4.14 2.81
N ILE A 237 -4.01 3.94 3.86
CA ILE A 237 -4.34 4.43 5.21
C ILE A 237 -3.10 5.13 5.78
N ASN A 238 -3.24 6.38 6.22
CA ASN A 238 -2.16 7.21 6.78
C ASN A 238 -0.92 7.34 5.86
N GLY A 239 -1.13 7.49 4.55
CA GLY A 239 -0.05 7.58 3.55
C GLY A 239 0.70 6.27 3.29
N LYS A 240 0.25 5.15 3.88
CA LYS A 240 0.76 3.82 3.54
C LYS A 240 -0.15 3.19 2.47
N PRO A 241 0.37 2.92 1.26
CA PRO A 241 -0.41 2.27 0.23
C PRO A 241 -0.54 0.78 0.51
N ASN A 242 -1.64 0.18 0.04
CA ASN A 242 -1.89 -1.27 0.08
C ASN A 242 -2.06 -1.86 1.49
N VAL A 243 -2.71 -1.13 2.39
CA VAL A 243 -3.14 -1.69 3.69
C VAL A 243 -4.34 -2.63 3.46
N VAL A 244 -4.28 -3.81 4.05
CA VAL A 244 -5.30 -4.86 3.90
C VAL A 244 -6.17 -4.88 5.14
N THR A 245 -7.49 -4.77 4.97
CA THR A 245 -8.48 -4.81 6.07
C THR A 245 -9.60 -5.79 5.77
N PHE A 246 -10.09 -6.50 6.78
CA PHE A 246 -11.27 -7.34 6.62
C PHE A 246 -12.56 -6.52 6.77
N ARG A 247 -13.52 -6.78 5.87
CA ARG A 247 -14.89 -6.30 5.92
C ARG A 247 -15.82 -7.50 6.13
N ASN A 248 -16.04 -7.87 7.39
CA ASN A 248 -17.03 -8.91 7.68
C ASN A 248 -18.43 -8.30 7.59
N THR A 249 -19.21 -8.66 6.57
CA THR A 249 -20.60 -8.19 6.53
C THR A 249 -21.38 -8.83 7.66
N VAL A 250 -22.26 -8.06 8.32
CA VAL A 250 -23.17 -8.56 9.36
C VAL A 250 -23.91 -9.82 8.88
N ARG A 251 -24.30 -9.84 7.59
CA ARG A 251 -24.92 -11.00 6.93
C ARG A 251 -24.06 -12.27 7.01
N SER A 252 -22.76 -12.19 6.72
CA SER A 252 -21.87 -13.35 6.80
C SER A 252 -21.67 -13.85 8.23
N ILE A 253 -21.66 -12.96 9.22
CA ILE A 253 -21.55 -13.33 10.64
C ILE A 253 -22.83 -14.05 11.10
N LEU A 254 -24.00 -13.53 10.71
CA LEU A 254 -25.28 -14.15 11.03
C LEU A 254 -25.43 -15.53 10.36
N GLN A 255 -25.01 -15.66 9.10
CA GLN A 255 -25.04 -16.93 8.41
C GLN A 255 -24.14 -17.98 9.09
N GLU A 256 -22.91 -17.60 9.46
CA GLU A 256 -21.99 -18.48 10.20
C GLU A 256 -22.61 -18.92 11.55
N PHE A 257 -23.26 -17.99 12.26
CA PHE A 257 -23.95 -18.28 13.51
C PHE A 257 -25.06 -19.32 13.32
N TYR A 258 -25.96 -19.12 12.34
CA TYR A 258 -27.07 -20.05 12.09
C TYR A 258 -26.59 -21.42 11.60
N GLU A 259 -25.52 -21.48 10.80
CA GLU A 259 -24.91 -22.73 10.35
C GLU A 259 -24.33 -23.53 11.52
N GLN A 260 -23.73 -22.86 12.51
CA GLN A 260 -23.19 -23.48 13.72
C GLN A 260 -24.28 -23.92 14.71
N THR A 261 -25.45 -23.28 14.73
CA THR A 261 -26.56 -23.66 15.61
C THR A 261 -27.37 -24.87 15.12
N ASN A 262 -27.15 -25.34 13.88
CA ASN A 262 -27.84 -26.53 13.34
C ASN A 262 -27.41 -27.85 13.99
N THR A 263 -26.32 -27.85 14.75
CA THR A 263 -25.94 -28.95 15.65
C THR A 263 -26.58 -28.67 17.00
N ASN A 264 -27.50 -29.52 17.51
CA ASN A 264 -28.13 -29.40 18.84
C ASN A 264 -27.09 -29.05 19.93
N PRO A 265 -26.86 -27.76 20.24
CA PRO A 265 -25.79 -27.36 21.14
C PRO A 265 -26.32 -27.40 22.57
N SER A 266 -25.42 -27.52 23.54
CA SER A 266 -25.79 -27.23 24.92
C SER A 266 -26.19 -25.76 25.06
N ILE A 267 -27.02 -25.45 26.07
CA ILE A 267 -27.44 -24.08 26.38
C ILE A 267 -26.23 -23.14 26.54
N ASP A 268 -25.13 -23.63 27.12
CA ASP A 268 -23.94 -22.82 27.35
C ASP A 268 -23.11 -22.58 26.08
N GLU A 269 -23.09 -23.55 25.16
CA GLU A 269 -22.51 -23.37 23.83
C GLU A 269 -23.32 -22.38 22.99
N GLU A 270 -24.65 -22.47 23.06
CA GLU A 270 -25.55 -21.53 22.38
C GLU A 270 -25.35 -20.09 22.90
N LYS A 271 -25.35 -19.90 24.24
CA LYS A 271 -25.05 -18.60 24.86
C LYS A 271 -23.70 -18.04 24.40
N LYS A 272 -22.65 -18.88 24.39
CA LYS A 272 -21.31 -18.47 23.96
C LYS A 272 -21.30 -18.07 22.49
N SER A 273 -21.99 -18.82 21.64
CA SER A 273 -22.12 -18.54 20.20
C SER A 273 -22.80 -17.19 19.96
N ILE A 274 -23.88 -16.88 20.69
CA ILE A 274 -24.59 -15.59 20.60
C ILE A 274 -23.65 -14.43 20.97
N ILE A 275 -22.92 -14.56 22.08
CA ILE A 275 -21.98 -13.51 22.54
C ILE A 275 -20.86 -13.32 21.52
N GLN A 276 -20.32 -14.40 20.94
CA GLN A 276 -19.27 -14.32 19.92
C GLN A 276 -19.78 -13.67 18.63
N ALA A 277 -21.00 -14.01 18.19
CA ALA A 277 -21.62 -13.39 17.03
C ALA A 277 -21.83 -11.88 17.26
N ALA A 278 -22.36 -11.49 18.42
CA ALA A 278 -22.52 -10.09 18.79
C ALA A 278 -21.18 -9.34 18.82
N ALA A 279 -20.14 -9.92 19.40
CA ALA A 279 -18.81 -9.33 19.44
C ALA A 279 -18.20 -9.15 18.03
N LYS A 280 -18.37 -10.13 17.14
CA LYS A 280 -17.93 -10.02 15.73
C LYS A 280 -18.65 -8.89 15.01
N ILE A 281 -19.96 -8.72 15.23
CA ILE A 281 -20.75 -7.63 14.65
C ILE A 281 -20.22 -6.28 15.14
N LEU A 282 -20.06 -6.11 16.45
CA LEU A 282 -19.55 -4.86 17.03
C LEU A 282 -18.14 -4.53 16.54
N LYS A 283 -17.23 -5.52 16.50
CA LYS A 283 -15.87 -5.32 15.97
C LYS A 283 -15.92 -4.87 14.51
N SER A 284 -16.76 -5.51 13.69
CA SER A 284 -16.89 -5.11 12.29
C SER A 284 -17.45 -3.69 12.13
N GLU A 285 -18.41 -3.30 12.96
CA GLU A 285 -18.99 -1.95 12.92
C GLU A 285 -17.93 -0.90 13.27
N ILE A 286 -17.15 -1.12 14.33
CA ILE A 286 -16.03 -0.26 14.74
C ILE A 286 -15.02 -0.12 13.59
N LEU A 287 -14.62 -1.24 12.97
CA LEU A 287 -13.65 -1.22 11.87
C LEU A 287 -14.19 -0.59 10.58
N SER A 288 -15.51 -0.60 10.40
CA SER A 288 -16.18 0.02 9.25
C SER A 288 -16.53 1.50 9.46
N SER A 289 -16.42 1.99 10.68
CA SER A 289 -16.73 3.39 11.02
C SER A 289 -15.76 4.34 10.33
N GLU A 290 -16.24 5.52 9.94
CA GLU A 290 -15.39 6.54 9.33
C GLU A 290 -14.23 6.89 10.28
N THR A 291 -13.01 6.89 9.74
CA THR A 291 -11.82 7.20 10.53
C THR A 291 -11.87 8.65 10.97
N SER A 292 -11.57 8.90 12.26
CA SER A 292 -11.38 10.26 12.75
C SER A 292 -10.32 10.96 11.90
N ASN A 293 -10.57 12.20 11.47
CA ASN A 293 -9.57 13.00 10.78
C ASN A 293 -8.33 13.18 11.66
N LYS A 294 -7.28 12.40 11.40
CA LYS A 294 -6.04 12.44 12.19
C LYS A 294 -5.17 13.65 11.92
N ALA A 295 -5.52 14.49 10.94
CA ALA A 295 -4.78 15.71 10.69
C ALA A 295 -5.04 16.77 11.78
N LEU A 296 -6.14 16.64 12.53
CA LEU A 296 -6.52 17.57 13.58
C LEU A 296 -6.71 16.83 14.90
N TYR A 297 -6.30 17.46 16.00
CA TYR A 297 -6.66 17.01 17.33
C TYR A 297 -8.10 17.41 17.67
N PRO A 298 -8.78 16.63 18.53
CA PRO A 298 -10.12 16.96 18.96
C PRO A 298 -10.20 18.34 19.61
N SER A 299 -11.24 19.10 19.27
CA SER A 299 -11.48 20.40 19.88
C SER A 299 -12.07 20.25 21.29
N PRO A 300 -11.93 21.26 22.16
CA PRO A 300 -12.56 21.21 23.49
C PRO A 300 -14.10 21.10 23.45
N ASP A 301 -14.75 21.59 22.40
CA ASP A 301 -16.19 21.41 22.21
C ASP A 301 -16.57 19.94 21.94
N GLU A 302 -15.65 19.17 21.35
CA GLU A 302 -15.80 17.72 21.15
C GLU A 302 -15.68 16.92 22.46
N LEU A 303 -15.16 17.54 23.52
CA LEU A 303 -15.12 16.95 24.86
C LEU A 303 -16.46 17.03 25.61
N SER A 304 -17.45 17.73 25.06
CA SER A 304 -18.80 17.77 25.64
C SER A 304 -19.50 16.40 25.59
N ALA A 305 -20.44 16.18 26.51
CA ALA A 305 -21.15 14.90 26.63
C ALA A 305 -21.97 14.54 25.38
N GLN A 306 -22.47 15.53 24.63
CA GLN A 306 -23.26 15.31 23.42
C GLN A 306 -22.38 14.95 22.22
N ASN A 307 -21.21 15.58 22.10
CA ASN A 307 -20.31 15.36 20.97
C ASN A 307 -19.47 14.09 21.10
N ASN A 308 -19.14 13.66 22.32
CA ASN A 308 -18.31 12.48 22.52
C ASN A 308 -19.02 11.15 22.18
N MET A 309 -20.36 11.14 22.14
CA MET A 309 -21.13 9.93 21.81
C MET A 309 -20.92 9.50 20.35
N LYS A 310 -20.58 10.44 19.46
CA LYS A 310 -20.29 10.16 18.03
C LYS A 310 -19.07 9.25 17.81
N TYR A 311 -18.20 9.12 18.80
CA TYR A 311 -17.01 8.26 18.75
C TYR A 311 -17.28 6.82 19.20
N VAL A 312 -18.53 6.50 19.57
CA VAL A 312 -18.95 5.16 20.00
C VAL A 312 -20.07 4.70 19.07
N PRO A 313 -19.94 3.57 18.35
CA PRO A 313 -21.01 3.07 17.47
C PRO A 313 -22.32 2.79 18.22
N GLU A 314 -23.45 2.99 17.56
CA GLU A 314 -24.79 2.91 18.18
C GLU A 314 -25.07 1.52 18.78
N SER A 315 -24.64 0.45 18.11
CA SER A 315 -24.76 -0.92 18.63
C SER A 315 -23.95 -1.11 19.93
N LEU A 316 -22.76 -0.51 20.01
CA LEU A 316 -21.93 -0.56 21.22
C LEU A 316 -22.56 0.27 22.34
N GLN A 317 -23.13 1.43 22.03
CA GLN A 317 -23.90 2.22 23.00
C GLN A 317 -25.07 1.39 23.54
N THR A 318 -25.83 0.72 22.68
CA THR A 318 -26.97 -0.13 23.06
C THR A 318 -26.53 -1.27 23.98
N LEU A 319 -25.42 -1.95 23.66
CA LEU A 319 -24.87 -3.00 24.51
C LEU A 319 -24.51 -2.45 25.90
N LEU A 320 -23.74 -1.36 25.97
CA LEU A 320 -23.29 -0.78 27.24
C LEU A 320 -24.45 -0.22 28.07
N GLN A 321 -25.45 0.39 27.43
CA GLN A 321 -26.69 0.82 28.09
C GLN A 321 -27.47 -0.35 28.70
N THR A 322 -27.47 -1.51 28.02
CA THR A 322 -28.13 -2.72 28.50
C THR A 322 -27.38 -3.33 29.69
N ILE A 323 -26.05 -3.27 29.70
CA ILE A 323 -25.21 -3.83 30.78
C ILE A 323 -25.19 -2.92 32.01
N PHE A 324 -25.17 -1.60 31.84
CA PHE A 324 -24.92 -0.67 32.95
C PHE A 324 -26.20 -0.33 33.72
N SER A 325 -26.25 -0.77 34.97
CA SER A 325 -27.33 -0.44 35.91
C SER A 325 -27.00 0.85 36.69
N GLY A 326 -27.60 1.99 36.34
CA GLY A 326 -27.40 3.25 37.07
C GLY A 326 -28.14 4.46 36.50
N LYS A 327 -28.36 5.50 37.33
CA LYS A 327 -29.11 6.72 36.94
C LYS A 327 -28.28 7.74 36.13
N ASP A 328 -26.96 7.59 36.08
CA ASP A 328 -26.08 8.41 35.24
C ASP A 328 -24.93 7.57 34.68
N THR A 329 -25.22 6.90 33.57
CA THR A 329 -24.28 5.98 32.89
C THR A 329 -23.70 6.58 31.62
N ARG A 330 -24.16 7.76 31.17
CA ARG A 330 -23.77 8.34 29.87
C ARG A 330 -22.26 8.53 29.75
N LEU A 331 -21.65 9.24 30.70
CA LEU A 331 -20.20 9.45 30.68
C LEU A 331 -19.42 8.13 30.77
N LYS A 332 -19.93 7.14 31.52
CA LYS A 332 -19.32 5.81 31.64
C LYS A 332 -19.42 5.01 30.33
N ILE A 333 -20.57 5.08 29.66
CA ILE A 333 -20.78 4.46 28.34
C ILE A 333 -19.80 5.06 27.35
N MET A 334 -19.61 6.38 27.40
CA MET A 334 -18.70 7.08 26.48
C MET A 334 -17.24 6.78 26.79
N SER A 335 -16.83 6.79 28.06
CA SER A 335 -15.44 6.48 28.43
C SER A 335 -15.08 5.03 28.14
N ILE A 336 -15.91 4.07 28.57
CA ILE A 336 -15.68 2.64 28.34
C ILE A 336 -15.86 2.31 26.86
N GLY A 337 -16.86 2.90 26.19
CA GLY A 337 -17.09 2.74 24.76
C GLY A 337 -15.91 3.21 23.94
N GLN A 338 -15.35 4.39 24.23
CA GLN A 338 -14.11 4.85 23.60
C GLN A 338 -12.94 3.90 23.92
N SER A 339 -12.76 3.43 25.16
CA SER A 339 -11.73 2.43 25.46
C SER A 339 -11.87 1.12 24.67
N ILE A 340 -13.11 0.64 24.45
CA ILE A 340 -13.37 -0.53 23.60
C ILE A 340 -13.05 -0.23 22.14
N VAL A 341 -13.44 0.93 21.62
CA VAL A 341 -13.12 1.37 20.25
C VAL A 341 -11.61 1.45 20.04
N GLN A 342 -10.88 2.03 20.99
CA GLN A 342 -9.42 2.10 20.94
C GLN A 342 -8.80 0.70 20.95
N ALA A 343 -9.26 -0.19 21.83
CA ALA A 343 -8.73 -1.54 21.93
C ALA A 343 -9.03 -2.37 20.67
N ALA A 344 -10.20 -2.18 20.05
CA ALA A 344 -10.60 -2.87 18.83
C ALA A 344 -9.88 -2.33 17.58
N ALA A 345 -9.50 -1.05 17.58
CA ALA A 345 -8.86 -0.39 16.45
C ALA A 345 -7.79 0.65 16.87
N PRO A 346 -6.65 0.21 17.46
CA PRO A 346 -5.69 1.08 18.16
C PRO A 346 -5.06 2.18 17.30
N ARG A 347 -5.00 1.93 15.99
CA ARG A 347 -4.37 2.83 15.02
C ARG A 347 -5.38 3.52 14.11
N MET A 348 -6.68 3.44 14.36
CA MET A 348 -7.69 4.06 13.48
C MET A 348 -8.21 5.38 14.04
N PHE A 349 -8.45 5.44 15.35
CA PHE A 349 -9.15 6.55 15.97
C PHE A 349 -8.24 7.42 16.84
N MET A 350 -8.62 8.68 16.98
CA MET A 350 -8.13 9.59 18.01
C MET A 350 -9.31 9.88 18.94
N LEU A 351 -9.27 9.32 20.14
CA LEU A 351 -10.42 9.35 21.05
C LEU A 351 -10.29 10.50 22.06
N PRO A 352 -11.23 11.46 22.05
CA PRO A 352 -11.06 12.69 22.82
C PRO A 352 -10.97 12.46 24.33
N LEU A 353 -11.72 11.50 24.89
CA LEU A 353 -11.71 11.26 26.35
C LEU A 353 -10.38 10.67 26.82
N GLN A 354 -9.76 9.81 26.02
CA GLN A 354 -8.46 9.22 26.34
C GLN A 354 -7.33 10.25 26.26
N LEU A 355 -7.38 11.13 25.25
CA LEU A 355 -6.44 12.24 25.12
C LEU A 355 -6.60 13.24 26.27
N ALA A 356 -7.84 13.65 26.54
CA ALA A 356 -8.16 14.63 27.59
C ALA A 356 -7.75 14.16 28.99
N LEU A 357 -8.02 12.88 29.32
CA LEU A 357 -7.56 12.30 30.58
C LEU A 357 -6.03 12.35 30.68
N GLY A 358 -5.33 11.97 29.60
CA GLY A 358 -3.88 12.02 29.53
C GLY A 358 -3.30 13.42 29.78
N VAL A 359 -3.84 14.43 29.09
CA VAL A 359 -3.45 15.84 29.26
C VAL A 359 -3.73 16.33 30.69
N GLN A 360 -4.89 15.99 31.25
CA GLN A 360 -5.24 16.38 32.63
C GLN A 360 -4.27 15.77 33.65
N LEU A 361 -3.90 14.52 33.49
CA LEU A 361 -2.92 13.85 34.34
C LEU A 361 -1.53 14.47 34.21
N HIS A 362 -1.14 14.85 32.99
CA HIS A 362 0.15 15.49 32.76
C HIS A 362 0.20 16.87 33.43
N HIS A 363 -0.83 17.68 33.26
CA HIS A 363 -0.93 18.99 33.90
C HIS A 363 -0.94 18.90 35.43
N ASN A 364 -1.66 17.94 36.01
CA ASN A 364 -1.82 17.85 37.46
C ASN A 364 -0.61 17.22 38.18
N PHE A 365 0.03 16.23 37.55
CA PHE A 365 1.03 15.40 38.22
C PHE A 365 2.41 15.42 37.57
N SER A 366 2.51 15.88 36.31
CA SER A 366 3.74 15.83 35.52
C SER A 366 4.43 14.45 35.52
N SER A 367 3.65 13.38 35.75
CA SER A 367 4.16 12.02 35.98
C SER A 367 3.99 11.16 34.74
N ARG A 368 5.09 10.98 34.01
CA ARG A 368 5.15 10.02 32.90
C ARG A 368 4.79 8.60 33.36
N PHE A 369 5.25 8.18 34.54
CA PHE A 369 4.95 6.85 35.08
C PHE A 369 3.45 6.61 35.23
N LEU A 370 2.71 7.60 35.78
CA LEU A 370 1.26 7.52 35.93
C LEU A 370 0.56 7.40 34.57
N ILE A 371 0.98 8.21 33.60
CA ILE A 371 0.41 8.22 32.26
C ILE A 371 0.69 6.91 31.53
N ASP A 372 1.94 6.43 31.53
CA ASP A 372 2.32 5.18 30.87
C ASP A 372 1.61 3.97 31.54
N THR A 373 1.36 4.02 32.85
CA THR A 373 0.58 3.00 33.57
C THR A 373 -0.89 2.99 33.12
N LEU A 374 -1.54 4.15 33.02
CA LEU A 374 -2.95 4.23 32.62
C LEU A 374 -3.15 3.96 31.13
N ASN A 375 -2.18 4.33 30.30
CA ASN A 375 -2.17 3.97 28.88
C ASN A 375 -2.04 2.45 28.69
N SER A 376 -1.15 1.76 29.43
CA SER A 376 -1.02 0.30 29.31
C SER A 376 -2.28 -0.46 29.73
N LEU A 377 -3.10 0.14 30.60
CA LEU A 377 -4.42 -0.36 30.98
C LEU A 377 -5.55 0.05 30.02
N GLY A 378 -5.27 0.87 29.00
CA GLY A 378 -6.24 1.30 27.98
C GLY A 378 -7.15 2.47 28.38
N PHE A 379 -6.75 3.28 29.37
CA PHE A 379 -7.57 4.39 29.89
C PHE A 379 -7.23 5.75 29.29
N CYS A 380 -5.99 5.99 28.85
CA CYS A 380 -5.59 7.26 28.24
C CYS A 380 -4.60 7.09 27.09
N SER A 381 -4.35 8.17 26.36
CA SER A 381 -3.32 8.21 25.30
C SER A 381 -1.91 8.11 25.88
N SER A 382 -0.93 7.75 25.04
CA SER A 382 0.47 7.64 25.46
C SER A 382 1.05 9.00 25.86
N TYR A 383 2.05 8.96 26.74
CA TYR A 383 2.81 10.16 27.14
C TYR A 383 3.35 10.93 25.92
N THR A 384 3.86 10.20 24.93
CA THR A 384 4.37 10.78 23.68
C THR A 384 3.30 11.50 22.86
N GLU A 385 2.08 10.96 22.79
CA GLU A 385 0.98 11.58 22.06
C GLU A 385 0.45 12.81 22.81
N ILE A 386 0.43 12.77 24.14
CA ILE A 386 0.08 13.90 25.01
C ILE A 386 1.08 15.06 24.82
N GLN A 387 2.38 14.78 24.89
CA GLN A 387 3.40 15.80 24.62
C GLN A 387 3.28 16.37 23.21
N LYS A 388 3.02 15.53 22.21
CA LYS A 388 2.82 15.98 20.83
C LYS A 388 1.62 16.92 20.73
N PHE A 389 0.50 16.58 21.36
CA PHE A 389 -0.67 17.46 21.43
C PHE A 389 -0.32 18.80 22.08
N GLU A 390 0.35 18.81 23.22
CA GLU A 390 0.73 20.04 23.93
C GLU A 390 1.65 20.93 23.09
N CYS A 391 2.64 20.34 22.40
CA CYS A 391 3.52 21.04 21.47
C CYS A 391 2.76 21.65 20.29
N CYS A 392 1.84 20.88 19.68
CA CYS A 392 0.99 21.37 18.60
C CYS A 392 0.06 22.49 19.07
N ALA A 393 -0.51 22.34 20.26
CA ALA A 393 -1.40 23.32 20.87
C ALA A 393 -0.66 24.63 21.18
N ALA A 394 0.58 24.55 21.65
CA ALA A 394 1.45 25.70 21.87
C ALA A 394 1.79 26.41 20.54
N ALA A 395 2.14 25.62 19.51
CA ALA A 395 2.50 26.15 18.20
C ALA A 395 1.34 26.85 17.48
N GLU A 396 0.15 26.24 17.48
CA GLU A 396 -1.03 26.80 16.82
C GLU A 396 -1.56 28.06 17.51
N LYS A 397 -1.45 28.11 18.84
CA LYS A 397 -1.85 29.30 19.59
C LYS A 397 -0.87 30.46 19.38
N GLY A 398 0.43 30.19 19.41
CA GLY A 398 1.47 31.22 19.29
C GLY A 398 1.31 32.34 20.33
N ASN A 399 1.79 33.54 19.97
CA ASN A 399 1.71 34.74 20.82
C ASN A 399 0.55 35.67 20.46
N ASP A 400 -0.21 35.33 19.41
CA ASP A 400 -1.32 36.16 18.93
C ASP A 400 -2.49 36.14 19.93
N ILE A 401 -3.22 37.25 19.99
CA ILE A 401 -4.44 37.35 20.78
C ILE A 401 -5.64 37.08 19.87
N PRO A 402 -6.36 35.95 20.05
CA PRO A 402 -7.49 35.61 19.18
C PRO A 402 -8.55 36.70 19.22
N ASN A 403 -9.06 37.08 18.04
CA ASN A 403 -10.15 38.04 17.89
C ASN A 403 -9.93 39.36 18.63
N PHE A 404 -8.68 39.84 18.68
CA PHE A 404 -8.35 41.13 19.26
C PHE A 404 -8.97 42.26 18.44
N VAL A 405 -9.73 43.12 19.12
CA VAL A 405 -10.33 44.33 18.54
C VAL A 405 -9.52 45.52 19.04
N ALA A 406 -9.20 46.46 18.15
CA ALA A 406 -8.34 47.60 18.47
C ALA A 406 -8.89 48.51 19.61
N GLU A 407 -10.21 48.49 19.84
CA GLU A 407 -10.88 49.21 20.92
C GLU A 407 -10.82 48.49 22.26
N SER A 408 -10.35 47.24 22.30
CA SER A 408 -10.21 46.48 23.54
C SER A 408 -9.02 46.98 24.37
N PHE A 409 -9.21 47.05 25.68
CA PHE A 409 -8.15 47.32 26.63
C PHE A 409 -7.26 46.08 26.78
N LEU A 410 -5.96 46.23 26.48
CA LEU A 410 -4.94 45.18 26.59
C LEU A 410 -3.94 45.52 27.70
N GLN A 411 -3.81 44.63 28.68
CA GLN A 411 -2.83 44.73 29.75
C GLN A 411 -1.91 43.51 29.74
N TYR A 412 -0.60 43.74 29.74
CA TYR A 412 0.39 42.69 29.99
C TYR A 412 0.76 42.68 31.47
N VAL A 413 0.70 41.50 32.07
CA VAL A 413 1.08 41.24 33.47
C VAL A 413 2.24 40.26 33.42
N ALA A 414 3.39 40.68 33.94
CA ALA A 414 4.57 39.83 34.04
C ALA A 414 4.81 39.49 35.51
N ASP A 415 5.03 38.21 35.79
CA ASP A 415 5.36 37.71 37.12
C ASP A 415 6.39 36.58 37.02
N ASN A 416 7.04 36.25 38.13
CA ASN A 416 7.90 35.09 38.20
C ASN A 416 7.08 33.82 38.02
N VAL A 417 7.64 32.87 37.26
CA VAL A 417 7.13 31.51 37.24
C VAL A 417 8.18 30.57 37.74
N ASP A 418 7.92 30.10 38.95
CA ASP A 418 8.74 29.13 39.65
C ASP A 418 8.10 27.76 39.50
N HIS A 419 8.72 26.90 38.69
CA HIS A 419 8.34 25.49 38.60
C HIS A 419 9.27 24.63 39.43
N ASN A 420 8.67 23.91 40.39
CA ASN A 420 9.38 22.97 41.21
C ASN A 420 9.50 21.63 40.45
N SER A 421 10.50 21.52 39.57
CA SER A 421 10.77 20.33 38.73
C SER A 421 11.16 19.08 39.52
N GLY A 422 11.20 19.17 40.85
CA GLY A 422 11.31 18.04 41.76
C GLY A 422 12.53 18.11 42.64
N THR A 423 12.47 18.93 43.70
CA THR A 423 13.26 18.68 44.91
C THR A 423 12.56 19.22 46.16
N LEU A 424 12.69 18.47 47.26
CA LEU A 424 12.37 18.91 48.63
C LEU A 424 13.38 19.97 49.15
N ASP A 425 14.52 20.14 48.47
CA ASP A 425 15.63 21.02 48.87
C ASP A 425 15.72 22.34 48.06
N GLY A 426 14.88 22.52 47.03
CA GLY A 426 14.85 23.72 46.19
C GLY A 426 15.91 23.78 45.08
N ASN A 427 16.80 22.79 44.95
CA ASN A 427 17.76 22.70 43.85
C ASN A 427 17.06 22.23 42.56
N ASN A 428 17.45 22.75 41.39
CA ASN A 428 16.81 22.48 40.09
C ASN A 428 15.35 23.00 39.95
N THR A 429 15.02 24.08 40.65
CA THR A 429 13.82 24.87 40.35
C THR A 429 13.99 25.62 39.03
N PHE A 430 12.99 25.55 38.16
CA PHE A 430 12.94 26.43 37.00
C PHE A 430 12.49 27.81 37.47
N HIS A 431 13.34 28.81 37.26
CA HIS A 431 13.02 30.20 37.51
C HIS A 431 12.87 30.92 36.17
N GLY A 432 11.64 31.29 35.82
CA GLY A 432 11.30 32.00 34.60
C GLY A 432 10.45 33.24 34.87
N MET A 433 10.16 34.00 33.81
CA MET A 433 9.19 35.08 33.84
C MET A 433 8.01 34.70 32.95
N GLY A 434 6.82 34.60 33.53
CA GLY A 434 5.58 34.40 32.79
C GLY A 434 4.99 35.75 32.45
N ILE A 435 4.51 35.92 31.21
CA ILE A 435 3.78 37.12 30.82
C ILE A 435 2.38 36.71 30.37
N MET A 436 1.37 37.27 31.00
CA MET A 436 -0.04 37.10 30.65
C MET A 436 -0.57 38.37 29.99
N ALA A 437 -1.35 38.18 28.93
CA ALA A 437 -2.10 39.27 28.28
C ALA A 437 -3.58 39.18 28.67
N ALA A 438 -4.07 40.19 29.39
CA ALA A 438 -5.47 40.36 29.76
C ALA A 438 -6.15 41.34 28.79
N VAL A 439 -7.28 40.94 28.21
CA VAL A 439 -8.06 41.76 27.26
C VAL A 439 -9.46 42.01 27.80
N THR A 440 -9.90 43.26 27.77
CA THR A 440 -11.25 43.68 28.19
C THR A 440 -11.92 44.56 27.12
N PRO A 441 -13.13 44.24 26.65
CA PRO A 441 -13.90 43.02 26.94
C PRO A 441 -13.17 41.76 26.44
N GLY A 442 -13.42 40.62 27.10
CA GLY A 442 -12.73 39.37 26.79
C GLY A 442 -12.94 38.93 25.34
N SER A 443 -11.87 38.51 24.67
CA SER A 443 -11.92 37.92 23.34
C SER A 443 -11.78 36.40 23.43
N PHE A 444 -12.63 35.68 22.69
CA PHE A 444 -12.63 34.22 22.62
C PHE A 444 -12.53 33.78 21.17
N GLY A 445 -11.71 32.77 20.90
CA GLY A 445 -11.61 32.14 19.59
C GLY A 445 -11.09 30.72 19.72
N THR A 446 -11.69 29.80 18.97
CA THR A 446 -11.23 28.42 18.85
C THR A 446 -10.47 28.26 17.55
N LYS A 447 -9.22 27.79 17.62
CA LYS A 447 -8.44 27.37 16.47
C LYS A 447 -8.34 25.84 16.49
N PRO A 448 -8.58 25.14 15.37
CA PRO A 448 -8.34 23.71 15.29
C PRO A 448 -6.85 23.45 15.44
N ILE A 449 -6.47 22.45 16.24
CA ILE A 449 -5.06 22.15 16.51
C ILE A 449 -4.58 21.11 15.49
N PRO A 450 -3.67 21.45 14.57
CA PRO A 450 -3.13 20.49 13.62
C PRO A 450 -2.22 19.49 14.32
N ARG A 451 -2.31 18.22 13.94
CA ARG A 451 -1.45 17.14 14.43
C ARG A 451 -0.19 17.03 13.57
N ILE A 452 0.78 17.89 13.85
CA ILE A 452 2.06 17.98 13.13
C ILE A 452 3.24 17.65 14.02
N ASP A 453 4.40 17.39 13.43
CA ASP A 453 5.65 17.29 14.20
C ASP A 453 6.22 18.69 14.37
N VAL A 454 6.18 19.21 15.60
CA VAL A 454 6.76 20.50 15.97
C VAL A 454 8.13 20.26 16.58
N THR A 455 9.16 20.93 16.08
CA THR A 455 10.52 20.80 16.62
C THR A 455 10.74 21.67 17.85
N SER A 456 11.68 21.29 18.70
CA SER A 456 12.07 22.08 19.87
C SER A 456 12.54 23.48 19.48
N GLU A 457 13.22 23.64 18.33
CA GLU A 457 13.64 24.95 17.83
C GLU A 457 12.43 25.82 17.44
N GLN A 458 11.39 25.25 16.83
CA GLN A 458 10.17 25.98 16.50
C GLN A 458 9.46 26.48 17.75
N ILE A 459 9.37 25.63 18.79
CA ILE A 459 8.80 26.03 20.09
C ILE A 459 9.64 27.12 20.75
N ALA A 460 10.97 26.97 20.74
CA ALA A 460 11.88 27.96 21.30
C ALA A 460 11.79 29.31 20.57
N LEU A 461 11.61 29.31 19.24
CA LEU A 461 11.40 30.52 18.45
C LEU A 461 10.07 31.21 18.77
N LEU A 462 8.99 30.44 18.97
CA LEU A 462 7.69 30.98 19.38
C LEU A 462 7.76 31.70 20.73
N ALA A 463 8.53 31.17 21.67
CA ALA A 463 8.70 31.75 23.01
C ALA A 463 9.65 32.97 23.05
N LYS A 464 10.29 33.34 21.93
CA LYS A 464 11.18 34.52 21.89
C LYS A 464 10.36 35.80 21.83
N ILE A 465 10.54 36.64 22.85
CA ILE A 465 10.11 38.04 22.81
C ILE A 465 11.32 38.92 22.52
N ASN A 466 11.18 39.79 21.52
CA ASN A 466 12.16 40.83 21.25
C ASN A 466 12.11 41.88 22.36
N ILE A 467 13.05 41.81 23.29
CA ILE A 467 13.19 42.81 24.36
C ILE A 467 13.81 44.07 23.77
N SER A 468 13.01 45.15 23.71
CA SER A 468 13.50 46.48 23.38
C SER A 468 13.74 47.25 24.67
N TYR A 469 15.00 47.57 24.96
CA TYR A 469 15.35 48.36 26.13
C TYR A 469 14.97 49.82 25.89
N TYR A 470 13.96 50.30 26.62
CA TYR A 470 13.67 51.72 26.65
C TYR A 470 14.79 52.44 27.41
N LYS A 471 15.50 53.33 26.72
CA LYS A 471 16.36 54.34 27.35
C LYS A 471 15.58 55.65 27.33
N PRO A 472 15.29 56.27 28.48
CA PRO A 472 14.72 57.61 28.50
C PRO A 472 15.71 58.53 27.79
N SER A 473 15.34 59.03 26.62
CA SER A 473 15.98 60.23 26.08
C SER A 473 15.44 61.42 26.85
N GLU A 474 16.22 62.49 26.94
CA GLU A 474 15.88 63.74 27.66
C GLU A 474 14.54 64.36 27.21
N SER A 475 13.97 63.91 26.09
CA SER A 475 12.57 64.12 25.71
C SER A 475 11.67 63.02 26.31
N ASN A 476 11.19 63.25 27.54
CA ASN A 476 10.19 62.47 28.27
C ASN A 476 8.99 62.01 27.41
N GLN A 477 9.05 60.83 26.80
CA GLN A 477 7.88 60.21 26.13
C GLN A 477 6.90 59.56 27.12
N MET A 478 7.29 59.32 28.39
CA MET A 478 6.34 58.89 29.43
C MET A 478 5.61 60.06 30.12
N ALA A 479 6.08 61.31 29.98
CA ALA A 479 5.33 62.46 30.51
C ALA A 479 4.01 62.71 29.76
N SER A 480 3.83 62.09 28.58
CA SER A 480 2.56 62.10 27.84
C SER A 480 1.64 60.93 28.14
N CYS A 481 1.98 60.03 29.07
CA CYS A 481 1.01 59.04 29.57
C CYS A 481 0.00 59.78 30.47
N VAL A 482 -1.02 60.37 29.83
CA VAL A 482 -2.13 61.01 30.53
C VAL A 482 -3.04 59.91 31.05
N TYR A 483 -2.97 59.61 32.34
CA TYR A 483 -3.96 58.75 32.98
C TYR A 483 -5.29 59.48 33.00
N SER A 484 -6.26 59.01 32.23
CA SER A 484 -7.64 59.48 32.36
C SER A 484 -8.17 59.12 33.75
N ASN A 485 -8.87 60.06 34.40
CA ASN A 485 -9.52 59.79 35.69
C ASN A 485 -10.38 58.51 35.60
N LEU A 486 -10.09 57.55 36.48
CA LEU A 486 -10.86 56.30 36.57
C LEU A 486 -12.33 56.66 36.80
N ARG A 487 -13.22 56.21 35.90
CA ARG A 487 -14.66 56.33 36.13
C ARG A 487 -15.01 55.51 37.37
N LYS A 488 -15.60 56.16 38.37
CA LYS A 488 -16.11 55.50 39.58
C LYS A 488 -17.28 54.61 39.16
N MET A 489 -17.06 53.30 39.04
CA MET A 489 -18.13 52.34 38.79
C MET A 489 -19.02 52.23 40.04
N ASN A 490 -20.30 52.53 39.91
CA ASN A 490 -21.27 52.28 40.98
C ASN A 490 -21.62 50.79 40.97
N TYR A 491 -21.52 50.14 42.14
CA TYR A 491 -21.74 48.70 42.34
C TYR A 491 -23.14 48.20 41.92
N LYS A 492 -24.07 49.10 41.60
CA LYS A 492 -25.43 48.77 41.17
C LYS A 492 -25.54 48.45 39.67
N ASP A 493 -24.51 48.72 38.88
CA ASP A 493 -24.54 48.58 37.40
C ASP A 493 -23.81 47.32 36.91
N VAL A 494 -23.27 46.49 37.80
CA VAL A 494 -22.56 45.26 37.45
C VAL A 494 -23.07 44.12 38.34
N ASP A 495 -23.64 43.08 37.72
CA ASP A 495 -23.95 41.83 38.40
C ASP A 495 -22.65 41.11 38.76
N CYS A 496 -22.14 41.43 39.96
CA CYS A 496 -20.88 40.91 40.50
C CYS A 496 -20.88 39.38 40.73
N SER A 497 -22.02 38.70 40.56
CA SER A 497 -22.10 37.24 40.63
C SER A 497 -21.31 36.54 39.51
N TYR A 498 -21.10 37.20 38.37
CA TYR A 498 -20.33 36.65 37.25
C TYR A 498 -18.80 36.72 37.47
N MET A 499 -18.31 37.70 38.24
CA MET A 499 -16.87 37.92 38.47
C MET A 499 -16.30 37.05 39.59
N VAL A 500 -17.09 36.72 40.61
CA VAL A 500 -16.69 35.77 41.67
C VAL A 500 -16.49 34.37 41.08
N ASN A 501 -17.29 33.98 40.08
CA ASN A 501 -17.08 32.72 39.35
C ASN A 501 -15.72 32.65 38.62
N LEU A 502 -15.12 33.77 38.21
CA LEU A 502 -13.81 33.77 37.56
C LEU A 502 -12.67 33.49 38.55
N LEU A 503 -12.76 34.04 39.77
CA LEU A 503 -11.83 33.76 40.87
C LEU A 503 -11.96 32.32 41.39
N TRP A 504 -13.18 31.77 41.42
CA TRP A 504 -13.43 30.39 41.86
C TRP A 504 -13.16 29.32 40.79
N LYS A 505 -13.15 29.68 39.50
CA LYS A 505 -12.76 28.77 38.40
C LYS A 505 -11.28 28.37 38.42
N GLY A 506 -10.41 29.08 39.14
CA GLY A 506 -9.03 28.65 39.40
C GLY A 506 -8.92 27.49 40.40
N VAL A 507 -9.99 27.19 41.15
CA VAL A 507 -9.98 26.19 42.24
C VAL A 507 -10.73 24.90 41.86
N MET A 508 -11.55 24.92 40.81
CA MET A 508 -12.35 23.75 40.39
C MET A 508 -11.78 23.09 39.13
N ALA A 509 -11.15 21.92 39.31
CA ALA A 509 -10.61 21.03 38.28
C ALA A 509 -11.66 20.39 37.34
N PHE A 510 -12.80 21.03 37.09
CA PHE A 510 -13.92 20.44 36.34
C PHE A 510 -14.59 21.32 35.28
N ALA A 511 -13.99 22.43 34.88
CA ALA A 511 -14.42 23.14 33.69
C ALA A 511 -13.20 23.43 32.82
N PHE A 512 -13.21 22.97 31.57
CA PHE A 512 -12.35 23.50 30.51
C PHE A 512 -12.67 24.98 30.32
N SER A 513 -12.16 25.84 31.21
CA SER A 513 -12.14 27.28 31.06
C SER A 513 -10.69 27.67 30.84
N TYR A 514 -10.45 28.24 29.66
CA TYR A 514 -9.16 28.69 29.16
C TYR A 514 -8.57 29.77 30.08
N ALA A 515 -7.82 29.35 31.09
CA ALA A 515 -6.84 30.21 31.75
C ALA A 515 -5.54 30.17 30.93
N ARG A 516 -5.04 31.37 30.63
CA ARG A 516 -3.98 31.65 29.65
C ARG A 516 -2.63 31.66 30.35
N LEU A 517 -1.78 30.66 30.13
CA LEU A 517 -0.36 30.70 30.47
C LEU A 517 0.41 30.70 29.16
N VAL A 518 1.03 31.83 28.81
CA VAL A 518 1.99 31.94 27.71
C VAL A 518 3.37 31.89 28.36
N TRP A 519 4.14 30.85 28.02
CA TRP A 519 5.50 30.64 28.51
C TRP A 519 6.48 31.42 27.65
N ILE A 520 7.20 32.36 28.25
CA ILE A 520 8.19 33.20 27.56
C ILE A 520 9.54 33.02 28.24
N TYR A 521 10.57 32.80 27.42
CA TYR A 521 11.93 32.56 27.88
C TYR A 521 12.79 33.81 27.69
N ALA A 522 13.42 34.28 28.77
CA ALA A 522 14.49 35.26 28.70
C ALA A 522 15.73 34.69 29.41
N ASN A 523 16.75 34.33 28.64
CA ASN A 523 18.03 33.89 29.19
C ASN A 523 18.84 35.12 29.60
N GLY A 524 18.76 35.49 30.86
CA GLY A 524 19.53 36.59 31.45
C GLY A 524 20.70 36.06 32.28
N SER A 525 21.81 35.67 31.65
CA SER A 525 23.09 35.55 32.34
C SER A 525 23.65 36.95 32.60
N GLY A 526 23.23 37.57 33.69
CA GLY A 526 23.69 38.90 34.08
C GLY A 526 23.49 39.14 35.56
N ARG A 527 24.57 38.93 36.33
CA ARG A 527 24.65 39.21 37.77
C ARG A 527 24.29 40.68 38.06
N ASN A 528 23.73 40.87 39.27
CA ASN A 528 23.58 42.09 40.05
C ASN A 528 22.33 42.93 39.77
N ILE A 529 21.29 42.73 40.58
CA ILE A 529 20.52 43.84 41.16
C ILE A 529 20.23 43.50 42.62
N SER A 530 20.80 44.28 43.53
CA SER A 530 20.49 44.31 44.96
C SER A 530 19.20 45.11 45.19
N TRP A 531 18.33 44.52 46.02
CA TRP A 531 17.06 44.98 46.62
C TRP A 531 16.50 46.35 46.24
#